data_AF-A0A2N9FTM5-F1
#
_entry.id   AF-A0A2N9FTM5-F1
#
_cell.length_a   1.000
_cell.length_b   1.000
_cell.length_c   1.000
_cell.angle_alpha   90.00
_cell.angle_beta   90.00
_cell.angle_gamma   90.00
#
_symmetry.space_group_name_H-M   'P 1'
#
loop_
_entity.id
_entity.type
_entity.pdbx_description
1 polymer ?
#
loop_
_entity_poly.entity_id
_entity_poly.type
_entity_poly.pdbx_seq_one_letter_code
_entity_poly.pdbx_strand_id
1 'polypeptide(L)'
;MIRAMVKRIREVFIYLFLALFCKANGVTSSWRGSLRHDHEDESYCLSWRLAVEVNNMRAWRTVPTQCREYIETYMIRGQYYHDLDFIINQISSYADEIAISGDGMDAWILDVDDTCISNIIYYQGKRYGCDPYDPQGFKAWAIKGGCPAIPAMLGLFKRLVQSGFKVILLTGRDEETLCQATTNNLHNQGFVGYQRLIMRTSANKGQKAVTFKSEIRQQLIEEGYRIWGNIGDQWSDLEGDFPGNRTFKLPNPMIRGKMEDKDVSKQIQQMVSFIRQEAEEKANEISVSAEEEFNIEKLQLVDADKKKIRQEYERKSKQVEIRKKIEYSMQLNASRIKVLQAQDDVVNSMKESASKELLRVSGNKNTYKKLLKSLIVQSLLRLKEPAVLLRCREVDRKLVESVLEDAKREYADKAKVHAPQVTLDNVYLPPPPSKVDSHETFCSGGVVLASQDGKIVCENTLDARLDVVFRQKLPEATCLLSDGINTNTFSSFFKTYFISIKLLAHDPKAPSRISIWNFSLPFHQFLLRTGACMFPSSAA
;
A
#
# COMPACT_ATOMS: atom_id res chain seq x y z
N MET A 1 93.65 1.23 37.02
CA MET A 1 92.87 0.50 35.98
C MET A 1 91.98 -0.60 36.55
N ILE A 2 92.41 -1.39 37.54
CA ILE A 2 91.63 -2.52 38.10
C ILE A 2 90.33 -2.08 38.81
N ARG A 3 90.33 -0.96 39.55
CA ARG A 3 89.12 -0.45 40.24
C ARG A 3 87.96 -0.02 39.31
N ALA A 4 88.26 0.46 38.10
CA ALA A 4 87.24 0.84 37.13
C ALA A 4 86.63 -0.38 36.43
N MET A 5 87.42 -1.44 36.25
CA MET A 5 86.98 -2.70 35.66
C MET A 5 86.05 -3.48 36.60
N VAL A 6 86.37 -3.51 37.90
CA VAL A 6 85.52 -4.15 38.93
C VAL A 6 84.17 -3.44 39.08
N LYS A 7 84.11 -2.11 38.91
CA LYS A 7 82.84 -1.37 38.98
C LYS A 7 81.92 -1.66 37.78
N ARG A 8 82.48 -1.74 36.57
CA ARG A 8 81.72 -2.15 35.37
C ARG A 8 81.28 -3.61 35.42
N ILE A 9 82.11 -4.52 35.94
CA ILE A 9 81.71 -5.92 36.14
C ILE A 9 80.57 -6.01 37.16
N ARG A 10 80.60 -5.23 38.25
CA ARG A 10 79.53 -5.20 39.25
C ARG A 10 78.22 -4.65 38.69
N GLU A 11 78.27 -3.61 37.86
CA GLU A 11 77.08 -3.06 37.18
C GLU A 11 76.51 -4.05 36.15
N VAL A 12 77.35 -4.71 35.35
CA VAL A 12 76.91 -5.76 34.42
C VAL A 12 76.30 -6.95 35.16
N PHE A 13 76.87 -7.39 36.28
CA PHE A 13 76.28 -8.44 37.10
C PHE A 13 74.93 -8.02 37.70
N ILE A 14 74.75 -6.77 38.12
CA ILE A 14 73.46 -6.26 38.61
C ILE A 14 72.41 -6.24 37.49
N TYR A 15 72.78 -5.82 36.28
CA TYR A 15 71.89 -5.87 35.12
C TYR A 15 71.59 -7.31 34.65
N LEU A 16 72.55 -8.23 34.75
CA LEU A 16 72.33 -9.66 34.47
C LEU A 16 71.41 -10.30 35.52
N PHE A 17 71.57 -9.95 36.81
CA PHE A 17 70.73 -10.44 37.90
C PHE A 17 69.30 -9.90 37.79
N LEU A 18 69.12 -8.62 37.42
CA LEU A 18 67.81 -8.03 37.13
C LEU A 18 67.14 -8.62 35.88
N ALA A 19 67.92 -8.99 34.85
CA ALA A 19 67.41 -9.65 33.65
C ALA A 19 67.04 -11.13 33.89
N LEU A 20 67.74 -11.82 34.78
CA LEU A 20 67.41 -13.19 35.24
C LEU A 20 66.17 -13.21 36.15
N PHE A 21 65.88 -12.14 36.91
CA PHE A 21 64.66 -12.00 37.69
C PHE A 21 63.44 -11.46 36.91
N CYS A 22 63.61 -10.96 35.67
CA CYS A 22 62.50 -10.48 34.82
C CYS A 22 62.01 -11.48 33.76
N LYS A 23 62.50 -12.73 33.77
CA LYS A 23 61.96 -13.82 32.93
C LYS A 23 61.52 -15.03 33.76
N ALA A 24 60.60 -14.78 34.68
CA ALA A 24 59.74 -15.82 35.25
C ALA A 24 58.36 -15.26 35.65
N ASN A 25 57.75 -14.46 34.76
CA ASN A 25 56.31 -14.22 34.76
C ASN A 25 55.78 -14.58 33.37
N GLY A 26 55.77 -15.89 33.14
CA GLY A 26 55.21 -16.56 31.97
C GLY A 26 54.74 -17.95 32.39
N VAL A 27 54.12 -18.04 33.58
CA VAL A 27 53.32 -19.18 33.99
C VAL A 27 51.91 -18.65 34.15
N THR A 28 51.01 -19.28 33.41
CA THR A 28 49.57 -19.09 33.44
C THR A 28 49.08 -18.91 34.88
N SER A 29 48.29 -17.86 35.10
CA SER A 29 47.55 -17.66 36.33
C SER A 29 46.45 -18.72 36.45
N SER A 30 46.83 -19.95 36.75
CA SER A 30 45.92 -21.04 37.13
C SER A 30 45.77 -21.18 38.65
N TRP A 31 46.40 -20.30 39.43
CA TRP A 31 46.40 -20.35 40.91
C TRP A 31 45.80 -19.10 41.57
N ARG A 32 44.92 -18.37 40.85
CA ARG A 32 44.10 -17.26 41.42
C ARG A 32 42.59 -17.57 41.37
N GLY A 33 42.22 -18.80 41.06
CA GLY A 33 40.83 -19.26 41.01
C GLY A 33 40.31 -19.78 42.35
N SER A 34 41.17 -20.29 43.24
CA SER A 34 40.71 -20.96 44.46
C SER A 34 40.50 -20.02 45.66
N LEU A 35 41.09 -18.82 45.67
CA LEU A 35 40.98 -17.86 46.79
C LEU A 35 39.96 -16.73 46.55
N ARG A 36 39.45 -16.60 45.32
CA ARG A 36 38.42 -15.61 44.97
C ARG A 36 37.00 -16.16 45.03
N HIS A 37 36.83 -17.48 44.88
CA HIS A 37 35.51 -18.11 44.93
C HIS A 37 34.93 -18.10 46.36
N ASP A 38 35.76 -18.40 47.37
CA ASP A 38 35.32 -18.46 48.78
C ASP A 38 34.76 -17.13 49.29
N HIS A 39 35.35 -15.99 48.91
CA HIS A 39 34.90 -14.68 49.39
C HIS A 39 33.60 -14.18 48.74
N GLU A 40 33.35 -14.52 47.47
CA GLU A 40 32.08 -14.19 46.80
C GLU A 40 30.93 -15.06 47.32
N ASP A 41 31.20 -16.35 47.57
CA ASP A 41 30.20 -17.27 48.13
C ASP A 41 29.85 -16.92 49.60
N GLU A 42 30.82 -16.52 50.42
CA GLU A 42 30.56 -16.08 51.80
C GLU A 42 29.72 -14.79 51.87
N SER A 43 29.97 -13.83 50.96
CA SER A 43 29.20 -12.59 50.84
C SER A 43 27.75 -12.85 50.40
N TYR A 44 27.56 -13.77 49.46
CA TYR A 44 26.23 -14.20 49.02
C TYR A 44 25.46 -14.87 50.16
N CYS A 45 26.09 -15.80 50.88
CA CYS A 45 25.41 -16.57 51.92
C CYS A 45 25.03 -15.75 53.15
N LEU A 46 25.84 -14.73 53.47
CA LEU A 46 25.48 -13.72 54.47
C LEU A 46 24.25 -12.91 54.05
N SER A 47 24.24 -12.44 52.79
CA SER A 47 23.11 -11.69 52.23
C SER A 47 21.84 -12.55 52.15
N TRP A 48 22.00 -13.82 51.79
CA TRP A 48 20.93 -14.81 51.76
C TRP A 48 20.33 -15.03 53.15
N ARG A 49 21.16 -15.27 54.17
CA ARG A 49 20.71 -15.42 55.56
C ARG A 49 19.95 -14.19 56.01
N LEU A 50 20.50 -12.99 55.80
CA LEU A 50 19.83 -11.75 56.16
C LEU A 50 18.45 -11.66 55.48
N ALA A 51 18.39 -11.91 54.17
CA ALA A 51 17.14 -11.86 53.40
C ALA A 51 16.10 -12.87 53.89
N VAL A 52 16.52 -14.06 54.34
CA VAL A 52 15.66 -15.05 54.99
C VAL A 52 15.16 -14.54 56.34
N GLU A 53 16.07 -14.06 57.19
CA GLU A 53 15.73 -13.58 58.54
C GLU A 53 14.77 -12.39 58.53
N VAL A 54 14.90 -11.47 57.58
CA VAL A 54 13.99 -10.31 57.44
C VAL A 54 12.76 -10.58 56.56
N ASN A 55 12.51 -11.84 56.18
CA ASN A 55 11.36 -12.27 55.36
C ASN A 55 11.30 -11.66 53.94
N ASN A 56 12.42 -11.14 53.42
CA ASN A 56 12.55 -10.68 52.03
C ASN A 56 12.63 -11.85 51.06
N MET A 57 13.33 -12.93 51.43
CA MET A 57 13.36 -14.17 50.66
C MET A 57 12.28 -15.13 51.15
N ARG A 58 11.16 -15.14 50.42
CA ARG A 58 10.04 -16.04 50.66
C ARG A 58 10.18 -17.31 49.80
N ALA A 59 9.48 -18.38 50.19
CA ALA A 59 9.35 -19.62 49.41
C ALA A 59 10.63 -20.44 49.13
N TRP A 60 11.72 -20.26 49.88
CA TRP A 60 12.87 -21.16 49.81
C TRP A 60 12.54 -22.55 50.40
N ARG A 61 13.03 -23.61 49.74
CA ARG A 61 12.73 -25.01 50.10
C ARG A 61 13.83 -25.68 50.90
N THR A 62 15.07 -25.36 50.56
CA THR A 62 16.29 -25.85 51.20
C THR A 62 17.31 -24.72 51.21
N VAL A 63 18.25 -24.77 52.14
CA VAL A 63 19.42 -23.90 52.14
C VAL A 63 20.18 -24.12 50.83
N PRO A 64 20.58 -23.06 50.10
CA PRO A 64 21.41 -23.19 48.91
C PRO A 64 22.64 -24.04 49.21
N THR A 65 22.95 -25.00 48.35
CA THR A 65 24.02 -25.96 48.62
C THR A 65 25.38 -25.28 48.76
N GLN A 66 25.61 -24.14 48.09
CA GLN A 66 26.82 -23.33 48.27
C GLN A 66 26.93 -22.70 49.67
N CYS A 67 25.81 -22.52 50.38
CA CYS A 67 25.78 -21.89 51.70
C CYS A 67 25.87 -22.87 52.86
N ARG A 68 26.07 -24.16 52.59
CA ARG A 68 26.17 -25.19 53.62
C ARG A 68 27.21 -24.85 54.67
N GLU A 69 28.45 -24.58 54.25
CA GLU A 69 29.58 -24.33 55.17
C GLU A 69 29.40 -23.02 55.94
N TYR A 70 28.80 -22.01 55.30
CA TYR A 70 28.45 -20.75 55.95
C TYR A 70 27.41 -20.97 57.06
N ILE A 71 26.33 -21.71 56.80
CA ILE A 71 25.29 -21.99 57.80
C ILE A 71 25.82 -22.87 58.94
N GLU A 72 26.60 -23.90 58.63
CA GLU A 72 27.31 -24.70 59.62
C GLU A 72 28.17 -23.82 60.55
N THR A 73 28.96 -22.93 59.95
CA THR A 73 29.81 -21.99 60.68
C THR A 73 28.99 -21.04 61.54
N TYR A 74 27.91 -20.47 61.01
CA TYR A 74 27.04 -19.57 61.74
C TYR A 74 26.41 -20.23 62.98
N MET A 75 25.86 -21.44 62.81
CA MET A 75 25.16 -22.17 63.88
C MET A 75 26.09 -22.71 64.97
N ILE A 76 27.35 -23.05 64.62
CA ILE A 76 28.27 -23.73 65.55
C ILE A 76 29.37 -22.81 66.09
N ARG A 77 29.88 -21.86 65.29
CA ARG A 77 31.08 -21.06 65.64
C ARG A 77 30.79 -19.74 66.37
N GLY A 78 29.61 -19.59 66.96
CA GLY A 78 29.36 -18.54 67.97
C GLY A 78 28.47 -17.38 67.51
N GLN A 79 28.45 -17.01 66.23
CA GLN A 79 27.65 -15.86 65.77
C GLN A 79 26.15 -16.03 66.06
N TYR A 80 25.60 -17.25 65.89
CA TYR A 80 24.23 -17.57 66.29
C TYR A 80 23.94 -17.24 67.76
N TYR A 81 24.86 -17.59 68.66
CA TYR A 81 24.71 -17.30 70.10
C TYR A 81 24.83 -15.80 70.40
N HIS A 82 25.71 -15.07 69.71
CA HIS A 82 25.79 -13.61 69.85
C HIS A 82 24.50 -12.92 69.39
N ASP A 83 23.95 -13.34 68.25
CA ASP A 83 22.69 -12.81 67.72
C ASP A 83 21.54 -13.11 68.71
N LEU A 84 21.48 -14.34 69.23
CA LEU A 84 20.51 -14.73 70.27
C LEU A 84 20.65 -13.89 71.53
N ASP A 85 21.83 -13.82 72.14
CA ASP A 85 22.07 -13.09 73.39
C ASP A 85 21.67 -11.62 73.25
N PHE A 86 21.96 -11.00 72.11
CA PHE A 86 21.53 -9.63 71.83
C PHE A 86 20.00 -9.49 71.85
N ILE A 87 19.28 -10.39 71.16
CA ILE A 87 17.81 -10.39 71.15
C ILE A 87 17.25 -10.65 72.55
N ILE A 88 17.82 -11.59 73.30
CA ILE A 88 17.39 -11.92 74.67
C ILE A 88 17.60 -10.75 75.63
N ASN A 89 18.67 -9.97 75.47
CA ASN A 89 18.89 -8.76 76.24
C ASN A 89 17.83 -7.69 75.93
N GLN A 90 17.42 -7.55 74.66
CA GLN A 90 16.32 -6.66 74.28
C GLN A 90 14.97 -7.13 74.87
N ILE A 91 14.71 -8.45 74.85
CA ILE A 91 13.51 -9.02 75.44
C ILE A 91 13.50 -8.78 76.95
N SER A 92 14.62 -9.05 77.63
CA SER A 92 14.75 -8.88 79.07
C SER A 92 14.52 -7.43 79.49
N SER A 93 15.12 -6.47 78.77
CA SER A 93 14.94 -5.05 79.05
C SER A 93 13.46 -4.62 78.91
N TYR A 94 12.79 -5.10 77.85
CA TYR A 94 11.36 -4.86 77.66
C TYR A 94 10.50 -5.54 78.75
N ALA A 95 10.84 -6.75 79.16
CA ALA A 95 10.12 -7.44 80.23
C ALA A 95 10.24 -6.71 81.58
N ASP A 96 11.39 -6.10 81.86
CA ASP A 96 11.62 -5.33 83.09
C ASP A 96 10.80 -4.03 83.16
N GLU A 97 10.38 -3.48 82.00
CA GLU A 97 9.55 -2.27 81.92
C GLU A 97 8.06 -2.53 82.22
N ILE A 98 7.63 -3.79 82.26
CA ILE A 98 6.23 -4.18 82.38
C ILE A 98 5.83 -4.31 83.85
N ALA A 99 4.85 -3.52 84.26
CA ALA A 99 4.20 -3.68 85.56
C ALA A 99 3.15 -4.80 85.50
N ILE A 100 3.42 -5.91 86.17
CA ILE A 100 2.49 -7.05 86.27
C ILE A 100 1.32 -6.67 87.17
N SER A 101 0.11 -6.98 86.72
CA SER A 101 -1.14 -6.60 87.42
C SER A 101 -1.44 -7.44 88.67
N GLY A 102 -0.88 -8.64 88.76
CA GLY A 102 -1.06 -9.57 89.88
C GLY A 102 -2.29 -10.48 89.78
N ASP A 103 -3.13 -10.36 88.75
CA ASP A 103 -4.31 -11.20 88.53
C ASP A 103 -3.99 -12.58 87.90
N GLY A 104 -2.72 -12.81 87.55
CA GLY A 104 -2.25 -14.05 86.94
C GLY A 104 -2.52 -14.17 85.44
N MET A 105 -2.92 -13.10 84.77
CA MET A 105 -3.28 -13.10 83.34
C MET A 105 -2.21 -12.46 82.44
N ASP A 106 -1.09 -11.99 82.98
CA ASP A 106 0.03 -11.46 82.21
C ASP A 106 0.89 -12.59 81.63
N ALA A 107 0.84 -12.77 80.31
CA ALA A 107 1.40 -13.95 79.63
C ALA A 107 2.47 -13.63 78.57
N TRP A 108 3.35 -14.62 78.37
CA TRP A 108 4.33 -14.68 77.30
C TRP A 108 4.17 -15.97 76.51
N ILE A 109 4.27 -15.88 75.19
CA ILE A 109 4.16 -17.03 74.29
C ILE A 109 5.52 -17.35 73.70
N LEU A 110 5.94 -18.61 73.82
CA LEU A 110 7.19 -19.10 73.25
C LEU A 110 6.90 -20.29 72.33
N ASP A 111 7.48 -20.27 71.13
CA ASP A 111 7.62 -21.50 70.35
C ASP A 111 8.60 -22.48 71.04
N VAL A 112 8.56 -23.75 70.65
CA VAL A 112 9.37 -24.82 71.24
C VAL A 112 10.59 -25.17 70.37
N ASP A 113 10.39 -25.43 69.08
CA ASP A 113 11.39 -26.01 68.19
C ASP A 113 12.33 -24.92 67.67
N ASP A 114 13.64 -25.07 67.88
CA ASP A 114 14.66 -24.03 67.59
C ASP A 114 14.42 -22.67 68.29
N THR A 115 13.47 -22.62 69.23
CA THR A 115 13.20 -21.51 70.14
C THR A 115 13.56 -21.87 71.59
N CYS A 116 12.92 -22.88 72.19
CA CYS A 116 13.30 -23.37 73.52
C CYS A 116 14.37 -24.47 73.44
N ILE A 117 14.18 -25.42 72.52
CA ILE A 117 15.05 -26.58 72.34
C ILE A 117 15.56 -26.61 70.90
N SER A 118 16.85 -26.88 70.72
CA SER A 118 17.48 -26.84 69.40
C SER A 118 17.38 -28.19 68.66
N ASN A 119 17.04 -28.11 67.38
CA ASN A 119 17.04 -29.24 66.46
C ASN A 119 18.35 -29.37 65.67
N ILE A 120 19.38 -28.60 66.01
CA ILE A 120 20.68 -28.59 65.31
C ILE A 120 21.27 -29.99 65.07
N ILE A 121 21.13 -30.90 66.04
CA ILE A 121 21.65 -32.28 65.94
C ILE A 121 20.96 -33.05 64.82
N TYR A 122 19.65 -32.85 64.62
CA TYR A 122 18.95 -33.45 63.49
C TYR A 122 19.44 -32.85 62.16
N TYR A 123 19.57 -31.53 62.12
CA TYR A 123 19.94 -30.81 60.90
C TYR A 123 21.41 -31.00 60.49
N GLN A 124 22.31 -31.36 61.41
CA GLN A 124 23.66 -31.85 61.07
C GLN A 124 23.60 -33.04 60.09
N GLY A 125 22.68 -33.99 60.32
CA GLY A 125 22.44 -35.13 59.45
C GLY A 125 21.70 -34.79 58.14
N LYS A 126 21.16 -33.56 58.02
CA LYS A 126 20.44 -33.03 56.85
C LYS A 126 21.20 -31.87 56.19
N ARG A 127 22.53 -31.85 56.37
CA ARG A 127 23.45 -30.82 55.81
C ARG A 127 22.98 -29.40 56.12
N TYR A 128 22.57 -29.15 57.37
CA TYR A 128 22.07 -27.87 57.90
C TYR A 128 20.91 -27.25 57.10
N GLY A 129 20.05 -28.10 56.52
CA GLY A 129 18.87 -27.66 55.77
C GLY A 129 19.06 -27.65 54.24
N CYS A 130 20.23 -28.07 53.73
CA CYS A 130 20.41 -28.29 52.28
C CYS A 130 19.64 -29.51 51.78
N ASP A 131 19.33 -30.48 52.65
CA ASP A 131 18.47 -31.61 52.30
C ASP A 131 16.98 -31.26 52.48
N PRO A 132 16.08 -31.74 51.60
CA PRO A 132 14.65 -31.54 51.78
C PRO A 132 14.15 -32.02 53.14
N TYR A 133 13.24 -31.25 53.72
CA TYR A 133 12.61 -31.62 54.98
C TYR A 133 11.88 -32.96 54.85
N ASP A 134 12.16 -33.85 55.80
CA ASP A 134 11.62 -35.20 55.88
C ASP A 134 10.72 -35.31 57.11
N PRO A 135 9.39 -35.14 56.96
CA PRO A 135 8.47 -35.11 58.10
C PRO A 135 8.44 -36.42 58.89
N GLN A 136 8.58 -37.56 58.23
CA GLN A 136 8.56 -38.87 58.88
C GLN A 136 9.87 -39.09 59.65
N GLY A 137 11.02 -38.76 59.04
CA GLY A 137 12.31 -38.83 59.69
C GLY A 137 12.44 -37.87 60.87
N PHE A 138 11.94 -36.63 60.74
CA PHE A 138 11.92 -35.67 61.85
C PHE A 138 11.05 -36.17 62.99
N LYS A 139 9.84 -36.68 62.70
CA LYS A 139 8.96 -37.27 63.72
C LYS A 139 9.62 -38.44 64.44
N ALA A 140 10.24 -39.37 63.71
CA ALA A 140 10.94 -40.51 64.30
C ALA A 140 12.13 -40.09 65.19
N TRP A 141 12.83 -39.01 64.82
CA TRP A 141 13.90 -38.44 65.63
C TRP A 141 13.37 -37.72 66.87
N ALA A 142 12.34 -36.88 66.73
CA ALA A 142 11.74 -36.09 67.81
C ALA A 142 11.15 -36.97 68.93
N ILE A 143 10.63 -38.16 68.59
CA ILE A 143 10.17 -39.16 69.58
C ILE A 143 11.27 -39.56 70.57
N LYS A 144 12.55 -39.53 70.17
CA LYS A 144 13.67 -39.86 71.06
C LYS A 144 13.86 -38.85 72.20
N GLY A 145 13.32 -37.64 72.06
CA GLY A 145 13.28 -36.64 73.14
C GLY A 145 14.65 -36.18 73.64
N GLY A 146 15.61 -35.96 72.74
CA GLY A 146 17.00 -35.59 73.07
C GLY A 146 17.43 -34.21 72.55
N CYS A 147 16.51 -33.27 72.36
CA CYS A 147 16.82 -31.94 71.83
C CYS A 147 17.40 -31.06 72.97
N PRO A 148 18.63 -30.52 72.86
CA PRO A 148 19.23 -29.71 73.91
C PRO A 148 18.52 -28.34 74.06
N ALA A 149 18.53 -27.78 75.27
CA ALA A 149 18.07 -26.41 75.52
C ALA A 149 18.90 -25.38 74.76
N ILE A 150 18.28 -24.31 74.27
CA ILE A 150 18.99 -23.10 73.87
C ILE A 150 19.29 -22.29 75.16
N PRO A 151 20.58 -22.15 75.57
CA PRO A 151 20.90 -21.66 76.92
C PRO A 151 20.36 -20.25 77.23
N ALA A 152 20.46 -19.33 76.28
CA ALA A 152 19.99 -17.96 76.43
C ALA A 152 18.46 -17.90 76.64
N MET A 153 17.71 -18.71 75.89
CA MET A 153 16.25 -18.82 76.02
C MET A 153 15.83 -19.51 77.32
N LEU A 154 16.59 -20.50 77.81
CA LEU A 154 16.35 -21.09 79.12
C LEU A 154 16.54 -20.07 80.26
N GLY A 155 17.57 -19.22 80.15
CA GLY A 155 17.79 -18.11 81.08
C GLY A 155 16.63 -17.13 81.10
N LEU A 156 16.18 -16.70 79.92
CA LEU A 156 15.01 -15.83 79.77
C LEU A 156 13.73 -16.48 80.34
N PHE A 157 13.47 -17.74 80.01
CA PHE A 157 12.31 -18.49 80.50
C PHE A 157 12.25 -18.49 82.03
N LYS A 158 13.36 -18.85 82.68
CA LYS A 158 13.45 -18.86 84.15
C LYS A 158 13.18 -17.48 84.73
N ARG A 159 13.74 -16.44 84.11
CA ARG A 159 13.53 -15.05 84.53
C ARG A 159 12.05 -14.65 84.41
N LEU A 160 11.39 -14.93 83.29
CA LEU A 160 9.98 -14.60 83.08
C LEU A 160 9.08 -15.29 84.12
N VAL A 161 9.32 -16.58 84.38
CA VAL A 161 8.57 -17.33 85.41
C VAL A 161 8.84 -16.76 86.81
N GLN A 162 10.10 -16.45 87.15
CA GLN A 162 10.48 -15.85 88.43
C GLN A 162 9.89 -14.45 88.64
N SER A 163 9.78 -13.66 87.57
CA SER A 163 9.13 -12.35 87.60
C SER A 163 7.60 -12.43 87.75
N GLY A 164 7.00 -13.62 87.61
CA GLY A 164 5.56 -13.85 87.81
C GLY A 164 4.72 -13.91 86.53
N PHE A 165 5.35 -13.84 85.35
CA PHE A 165 4.63 -14.01 84.08
C PHE A 165 4.16 -15.44 83.86
N LYS A 166 3.01 -15.60 83.20
CA LYS A 166 2.53 -16.90 82.71
C LYS A 166 3.16 -17.22 81.37
N VAL A 167 4.13 -18.12 81.38
CA VAL A 167 4.76 -18.57 80.13
C VAL A 167 3.96 -19.71 79.51
N ILE A 168 3.50 -19.52 78.27
CA ILE A 168 2.73 -20.49 77.50
C ILE A 168 3.59 -20.96 76.33
N LEU A 169 3.78 -22.28 76.22
CA LEU A 169 4.54 -22.89 75.13
C LEU A 169 3.56 -23.30 74.02
N LEU A 170 3.81 -22.85 72.79
CA LEU A 170 2.93 -23.09 71.65
C LEU A 170 3.72 -23.69 70.48
N THR A 171 3.54 -24.99 70.24
CA THR A 171 4.33 -25.74 69.26
C THR A 171 3.49 -26.30 68.10
N GLY A 172 4.13 -26.43 66.95
CA GLY A 172 3.60 -27.16 65.80
C GLY A 172 3.69 -28.70 65.92
N ARG A 173 4.27 -29.24 66.99
CA ARG A 173 4.34 -30.68 67.21
C ARG A 173 2.96 -31.29 67.42
N ASP A 174 2.79 -32.51 66.91
CA ASP A 174 1.56 -33.29 67.03
C ASP A 174 1.40 -33.84 68.46
N GLU A 175 0.28 -33.54 69.09
CA GLU A 175 -0.01 -33.91 70.47
C GLU A 175 -0.06 -35.43 70.65
N GLU A 176 -0.80 -36.13 69.79
CA GLU A 176 -1.04 -37.56 69.90
C GLU A 176 0.26 -38.38 69.87
N THR A 177 1.24 -37.94 69.07
CA THR A 177 2.47 -38.71 68.86
C THR A 177 3.71 -38.16 69.54
N LEU A 178 3.75 -36.86 69.89
CA LEU A 178 4.95 -36.22 70.44
C LEU A 178 4.76 -35.59 71.82
N CYS A 179 3.55 -35.62 72.41
CA CYS A 179 3.29 -34.97 73.70
C CYS A 179 4.21 -35.46 74.82
N GLN A 180 4.28 -36.78 75.03
CA GLN A 180 5.11 -37.35 76.10
C GLN A 180 6.60 -37.04 75.90
N ALA A 181 7.11 -37.23 74.67
CA ALA A 181 8.52 -36.99 74.35
C ALA A 181 8.90 -35.51 74.50
N THR A 182 8.03 -34.60 74.06
CA THR A 182 8.26 -33.15 74.15
C THR A 182 8.22 -32.66 75.59
N THR A 183 7.24 -33.12 76.37
CA THR A 183 7.10 -32.78 77.79
C THR A 183 8.32 -33.24 78.60
N ASN A 184 8.72 -34.51 78.41
CA ASN A 184 9.89 -35.08 79.10
C ASN A 184 11.17 -34.33 78.70
N ASN A 185 11.34 -34.01 77.42
CA ASN A 185 12.53 -33.31 76.97
C ASN A 185 12.59 -31.89 77.55
N LEU A 186 11.51 -31.11 77.47
CA LEU A 186 11.44 -29.76 78.06
C LEU A 186 11.76 -29.78 79.56
N HIS A 187 11.17 -30.72 80.31
CA HIS A 187 11.44 -30.89 81.73
C HIS A 187 12.92 -31.21 81.99
N ASN A 188 13.50 -32.17 81.27
CA ASN A 188 14.91 -32.57 81.43
C ASN A 188 15.90 -31.46 81.04
N GLN A 189 15.50 -30.60 80.10
CA GLN A 189 16.26 -29.42 79.68
C GLN A 189 16.08 -28.21 80.62
N GLY A 190 15.23 -28.33 81.65
CA GLY A 190 15.06 -27.31 82.69
C GLY A 190 13.94 -26.29 82.44
N PHE A 191 13.11 -26.49 81.42
CA PHE A 191 11.91 -25.67 81.19
C PHE A 191 10.76 -26.15 82.09
N VAL A 192 10.87 -25.85 83.39
CA VAL A 192 9.90 -26.23 84.41
C VAL A 192 9.16 -24.99 84.90
N GLY A 193 7.83 -25.09 85.05
CA GLY A 193 6.98 -24.00 85.56
C GLY A 193 6.26 -23.17 84.50
N TYR A 194 6.19 -23.63 83.25
CA TYR A 194 5.32 -23.04 82.25
C TYR A 194 3.83 -23.29 82.61
N GLN A 195 2.96 -22.36 82.23
CA GLN A 195 1.53 -22.39 82.53
C GLN A 195 0.80 -23.46 81.71
N ARG A 196 1.06 -23.50 80.39
CA ARG A 196 0.44 -24.45 79.45
C ARG A 196 1.42 -24.80 78.33
N LEU A 197 1.38 -26.06 77.88
CA LEU A 197 1.97 -26.51 76.62
C LEU A 197 0.82 -26.81 75.66
N ILE A 198 0.74 -26.09 74.55
CA ILE A 198 -0.30 -26.22 73.54
C ILE A 198 0.33 -26.81 72.27
N MET A 199 -0.19 -27.95 71.85
CA MET A 199 0.30 -28.75 70.73
C MET A 199 -0.78 -28.88 69.66
N ARG A 200 -0.42 -29.33 68.46
CA ARG A 200 -1.39 -29.58 67.39
C ARG A 200 -2.20 -30.83 67.67
N THR A 201 -3.52 -30.68 67.67
CA THR A 201 -4.47 -31.78 67.75
C THR A 201 -4.81 -32.33 66.36
N SER A 202 -5.54 -33.45 66.31
CA SER A 202 -6.09 -34.01 65.07
C SER A 202 -7.05 -33.05 64.35
N ALA A 203 -7.75 -32.18 65.08
CA ALA A 203 -8.66 -31.17 64.52
C ALA A 203 -7.89 -30.07 63.75
N ASN A 204 -6.67 -29.76 64.18
CA ASN A 204 -5.81 -28.74 63.55
C ASN A 204 -4.83 -29.35 62.53
N LYS A 205 -4.96 -30.64 62.23
CA LYS A 205 -4.06 -31.36 61.32
C LYS A 205 -4.25 -30.86 59.89
N GLY A 206 -3.16 -30.39 59.28
CA GLY A 206 -3.19 -29.78 57.93
C GLY A 206 -3.58 -28.30 57.90
N GLN A 207 -3.85 -27.66 59.04
CA GLN A 207 -3.95 -26.19 59.10
C GLN A 207 -2.56 -25.55 59.02
N LYS A 208 -2.46 -24.38 58.38
CA LYS A 208 -1.21 -23.58 58.33
C LYS A 208 -0.70 -23.27 59.74
N ALA A 209 0.62 -23.16 59.91
CA ALA A 209 1.27 -22.75 61.17
C ALA A 209 0.74 -21.42 61.70
N VAL A 210 0.72 -20.40 60.84
CA VAL A 210 0.19 -19.06 61.15
C VAL A 210 -1.26 -19.14 61.64
N THR A 211 -2.13 -19.84 60.92
CA THR A 211 -3.56 -19.93 61.25
C THR A 211 -3.78 -20.61 62.60
N PHE A 212 -3.21 -21.80 62.79
CA PHE A 212 -3.32 -22.52 64.06
C PHE A 212 -2.79 -21.68 65.24
N LYS A 213 -1.60 -21.10 65.10
CA LYS A 213 -1.01 -20.30 66.19
C LYS A 213 -1.80 -19.02 66.45
N SER A 214 -2.35 -18.38 65.41
CA SER A 214 -3.23 -17.21 65.56
C SER A 214 -4.52 -17.55 66.29
N GLU A 215 -5.17 -18.67 65.94
CA GLU A 215 -6.38 -19.17 66.61
C GLU A 215 -6.13 -19.44 68.10
N ILE A 216 -5.01 -20.07 68.44
CA ILE A 216 -4.63 -20.29 69.84
C ILE A 216 -4.38 -18.95 70.56
N ARG A 217 -3.66 -18.01 69.94
CA ARG A 217 -3.43 -16.69 70.56
C ARG A 217 -4.74 -15.94 70.79
N GLN A 218 -5.67 -16.02 69.85
CA GLN A 218 -7.02 -15.48 70.01
C GLN A 218 -7.72 -16.12 71.21
N GLN A 219 -7.73 -17.46 71.29
CA GLN A 219 -8.35 -18.18 72.40
C GLN A 219 -7.75 -17.76 73.75
N LEU A 220 -6.44 -17.55 73.84
CA LEU A 220 -5.80 -17.08 75.06
C LEU A 220 -6.24 -15.66 75.46
N ILE A 221 -6.42 -14.76 74.50
CA ILE A 221 -6.97 -13.42 74.77
C ILE A 221 -8.43 -13.52 75.22
N GLU A 222 -9.22 -14.38 74.58
CA GLU A 222 -10.63 -14.63 74.94
C GLU A 222 -10.76 -15.26 76.34
N GLU A 223 -9.80 -16.09 76.75
CA GLU A 223 -9.65 -16.60 78.13
C GLU A 223 -9.24 -15.49 79.12
N GLY A 224 -8.84 -14.31 78.63
CA GLY A 224 -8.51 -13.13 79.42
C GLY A 224 -7.01 -12.83 79.56
N TYR A 225 -6.13 -13.60 78.92
CA TYR A 225 -4.69 -13.37 79.01
C TYR A 225 -4.27 -12.09 78.27
N ARG A 226 -3.36 -11.33 78.87
CA ARG A 226 -2.65 -10.20 78.26
C ARG A 226 -1.30 -10.68 77.76
N ILE A 227 -1.20 -10.87 76.45
CA ILE A 227 0.03 -11.36 75.81
C ILE A 227 1.01 -10.20 75.63
N TRP A 228 2.00 -10.10 76.51
CA TRP A 228 3.00 -9.04 76.49
C TRP A 228 4.09 -9.24 75.45
N GLY A 229 4.42 -10.50 75.19
CA GLY A 229 5.38 -10.84 74.16
C GLY A 229 5.22 -12.23 73.59
N ASN A 230 5.62 -12.35 72.33
CA ASN A 230 5.59 -13.58 71.55
C ASN A 230 6.97 -13.80 70.91
N ILE A 231 7.55 -14.97 71.15
CA ILE A 231 8.92 -15.32 70.75
C ILE A 231 8.89 -16.58 69.91
N GLY A 232 9.53 -16.53 68.75
CA GLY A 232 9.65 -17.67 67.85
C GLY A 232 10.81 -17.50 66.88
N ASP A 233 11.33 -18.62 66.41
CA ASP A 233 12.39 -18.69 65.42
C ASP A 233 11.84 -18.62 63.99
N GLN A 234 10.53 -18.75 63.79
CA GLN A 234 9.89 -18.56 62.49
C GLN A 234 8.93 -17.38 62.46
N TRP A 235 8.83 -16.75 61.29
CA TRP A 235 7.81 -15.74 61.05
C TRP A 235 6.40 -16.30 61.19
N SER A 236 6.20 -17.60 60.96
CA SER A 236 4.90 -18.23 61.18
C SER A 236 4.40 -18.21 62.62
N ASP A 237 5.30 -17.97 63.58
CA ASP A 237 4.98 -17.93 65.00
C ASP A 237 4.55 -16.53 65.44
N LEU A 238 4.99 -15.52 64.67
CA LEU A 238 4.87 -14.11 65.00
C LEU A 238 3.88 -13.36 64.09
N GLU A 239 3.66 -13.87 62.88
CA GLU A 239 2.68 -13.34 61.92
C GLU A 239 1.25 -13.84 62.21
N GLY A 240 0.28 -13.16 61.58
CA GLY A 240 -1.14 -13.41 61.75
C GLY A 240 -1.78 -12.54 62.82
N ASP A 241 -2.96 -12.95 63.26
CA ASP A 241 -3.75 -12.17 64.20
C ASP A 241 -3.28 -12.38 65.64
N PHE A 242 -3.52 -11.38 66.49
CA PHE A 242 -3.21 -11.42 67.92
C PHE A 242 -1.74 -11.76 68.26
N PRO A 243 -0.74 -11.09 67.65
CA PRO A 243 0.68 -11.42 67.87
C PRO A 243 1.19 -11.07 69.30
N GLY A 244 0.38 -10.41 70.12
CA GLY A 244 0.77 -9.83 71.41
C GLY A 244 1.31 -8.40 71.27
N ASN A 245 1.68 -7.78 72.39
CA ASN A 245 2.16 -6.39 72.38
C ASN A 245 3.49 -6.22 71.65
N ARG A 246 4.37 -7.23 71.71
CA ARG A 246 5.66 -7.20 71.02
C ARG A 246 6.09 -8.59 70.56
N THR A 247 6.58 -8.69 69.34
CA THR A 247 7.10 -9.93 68.75
C THR A 247 8.62 -9.91 68.69
N PHE A 248 9.25 -11.06 68.91
CA PHE A 248 10.70 -11.20 68.84
C PHE A 248 11.06 -12.42 67.98
N LYS A 249 11.72 -12.17 66.85
CA LYS A 249 12.20 -13.19 65.92
C LYS A 249 13.60 -13.66 66.32
N LEU A 250 13.73 -14.94 66.64
CA LEU A 250 15.03 -15.59 66.83
C LEU A 250 15.60 -16.03 65.47
N PRO A 251 16.92 -16.01 65.27
CA PRO A 251 17.52 -16.48 64.02
C PRO A 251 17.27 -17.98 63.82
N ASN A 252 16.89 -18.38 62.61
CA ASN A 252 16.89 -19.78 62.18
C ASN A 252 17.03 -19.87 60.65
N PRO A 253 18.26 -20.04 60.14
CA PRO A 253 18.48 -20.16 58.71
C PRO A 253 18.38 -21.59 58.17
N MET A 254 18.16 -22.60 59.03
CA MET A 254 18.22 -24.01 58.63
C MET A 254 16.92 -24.53 58.02
N ILE A 255 15.78 -23.93 58.38
CA ILE A 255 14.46 -24.48 58.06
C ILE A 255 13.51 -23.35 57.72
N ARG A 256 12.55 -23.64 56.84
CA ARG A 256 11.35 -22.82 56.67
C ARG A 256 10.10 -23.62 57.01
N GLY A 257 9.18 -23.00 57.73
CA GLY A 257 7.80 -23.47 57.84
C GLY A 257 7.16 -23.64 56.45
N LYS A 258 6.66 -24.84 56.15
CA LYS A 258 6.04 -25.20 54.86
C LYS A 258 4.87 -24.25 54.56
N MET A 259 4.87 -23.57 53.40
CA MET A 259 3.64 -23.07 52.78
C MET A 259 3.03 -24.23 52.00
N GLU A 260 1.76 -24.59 52.26
CA GLU A 260 1.05 -25.66 51.55
C GLU A 260 0.33 -25.18 50.29
N ASP A 261 0.19 -26.10 49.33
CA ASP A 261 -0.22 -25.98 47.92
C ASP A 261 -1.49 -25.17 47.60
N LYS A 262 -2.28 -24.75 48.59
CA LYS A 262 -3.46 -23.88 48.35
C LYS A 262 -3.10 -22.45 47.96
N ASP A 263 -2.00 -21.91 48.49
CA ASP A 263 -1.51 -20.59 48.06
C ASP A 263 -0.82 -20.68 46.70
N VAL A 264 -0.14 -21.80 46.42
CA VAL A 264 0.41 -22.10 45.09
C VAL A 264 -0.72 -22.29 44.09
N SER A 265 -1.82 -22.96 44.44
CA SER A 265 -2.98 -23.13 43.56
C SER A 265 -3.68 -21.79 43.29
N LYS A 266 -3.79 -20.90 44.29
CA LYS A 266 -4.27 -19.52 44.08
C LYS A 266 -3.32 -18.70 43.21
N GLN A 267 -2.02 -18.79 43.43
CA GLN A 267 -1.02 -18.13 42.58
C GLN A 267 -1.02 -18.70 41.15
N ILE A 268 -1.16 -20.01 40.98
CA ILE A 268 -1.30 -20.66 39.67
C ILE A 268 -2.60 -20.22 39.02
N GLN A 269 -3.73 -20.13 39.74
CA GLN A 269 -4.97 -19.60 39.19
C GLN A 269 -4.84 -18.13 38.78
N GLN A 270 -4.13 -17.31 39.57
CA GLN A 270 -3.82 -15.94 39.21
C GLN A 270 -2.93 -15.88 37.96
N MET A 271 -1.86 -16.69 37.89
CA MET A 271 -1.00 -16.80 36.71
C MET A 271 -1.79 -17.29 35.49
N VAL A 272 -2.66 -18.28 35.63
CA VAL A 272 -3.51 -18.78 34.54
C VAL A 272 -4.51 -17.69 34.10
N SER A 273 -5.07 -16.92 35.03
CA SER A 273 -5.94 -15.78 34.68
C SER A 273 -5.17 -14.69 33.94
N PHE A 274 -3.93 -14.41 34.36
CA PHE A 274 -3.05 -13.45 33.71
C PHE A 274 -2.68 -13.92 32.31
N ILE A 275 -2.29 -15.19 32.15
CA ILE A 275 -1.96 -15.77 30.83
C ILE A 275 -3.19 -15.76 29.92
N ARG A 276 -4.40 -16.05 30.44
CA ARG A 276 -5.63 -15.95 29.63
C ARG A 276 -5.93 -14.51 29.24
N GLN A 277 -5.77 -13.56 30.15
CA GLN A 277 -6.01 -12.16 29.87
C GLN A 277 -5.00 -11.62 28.85
N GLU A 278 -3.72 -11.95 28.99
CA GLU A 278 -2.67 -11.60 28.01
C GLU A 278 -2.95 -12.25 26.66
N ALA A 279 -3.39 -13.51 26.63
CA ALA A 279 -3.79 -14.19 25.39
C ALA A 279 -5.04 -13.56 24.75
N GLU A 280 -6.03 -13.16 25.54
CA GLU A 280 -7.24 -12.47 25.05
C GLU A 280 -6.94 -11.06 24.54
N GLU A 281 -6.11 -10.29 25.25
CA GLU A 281 -5.64 -8.98 24.79
C GLU A 281 -4.85 -9.11 23.48
N LYS A 282 -3.95 -10.10 23.39
CA LYS A 282 -3.17 -10.34 22.18
C LYS A 282 -4.02 -10.84 21.02
N ALA A 283 -5.03 -11.68 21.28
CA ALA A 283 -6.00 -12.09 20.27
C ALA A 283 -6.83 -10.91 19.77
N ASN A 284 -7.26 -10.03 20.68
CA ASN A 284 -7.98 -8.81 20.32
C ASN A 284 -7.10 -7.85 19.51
N GLU A 285 -5.85 -7.62 19.91
CA GLU A 285 -4.86 -6.81 19.18
C GLU A 285 -4.66 -7.35 17.76
N ILE A 286 -4.47 -8.67 17.62
CA ILE A 286 -4.36 -9.32 16.30
C ILE A 286 -5.65 -9.12 15.49
N SER A 287 -6.83 -9.25 16.11
CA SER A 287 -8.10 -9.07 15.39
C SER A 287 -8.28 -7.64 14.88
N VAL A 288 -7.95 -6.64 15.71
CA VAL A 288 -8.07 -5.22 15.35
C VAL A 288 -7.04 -4.88 14.26
N SER A 289 -5.79 -5.32 14.43
CA SER A 289 -4.75 -5.14 13.41
C SER A 289 -5.13 -5.79 12.08
N ALA A 290 -5.74 -6.99 12.11
CA ALA A 290 -6.18 -7.68 10.91
C ALA A 290 -7.35 -6.95 10.23
N GLU A 291 -8.31 -6.39 10.98
CA GLU A 291 -9.39 -5.56 10.42
C GLU A 291 -8.85 -4.27 9.79
N GLU A 292 -7.88 -3.62 10.42
CA GLU A 292 -7.22 -2.44 9.87
C GLU A 292 -6.49 -2.77 8.56
N GLU A 293 -5.67 -3.83 8.55
CA GLU A 293 -4.98 -4.31 7.34
C GLU A 293 -5.95 -4.69 6.24
N PHE A 294 -7.02 -5.43 6.56
CA PHE A 294 -8.07 -5.78 5.60
C PHE A 294 -8.69 -4.53 4.96
N ASN A 295 -9.00 -3.51 5.76
CA ASN A 295 -9.59 -2.27 5.26
C ASN A 295 -8.61 -1.49 4.37
N ILE A 296 -7.33 -1.45 4.74
CA ILE A 296 -6.27 -0.82 3.95
C ILE A 296 -6.11 -1.54 2.61
N GLU A 297 -5.98 -2.87 2.62
CA GLU A 297 -5.78 -3.66 1.40
C GLU A 297 -7.01 -3.60 0.49
N LYS A 298 -8.21 -3.74 1.06
CA LYS A 298 -9.47 -3.54 0.31
C LYS A 298 -9.51 -2.18 -0.36
N LEU A 299 -9.16 -1.11 0.36
CA LEU A 299 -9.15 0.24 -0.19
C LEU A 299 -8.11 0.37 -1.31
N GLN A 300 -6.90 -0.16 -1.12
CA GLN A 300 -5.85 -0.15 -2.14
C GLN A 300 -6.25 -0.88 -3.42
N LEU A 301 -6.85 -2.07 -3.29
CA LEU A 301 -7.37 -2.84 -4.43
C LEU A 301 -8.46 -2.06 -5.17
N VAL A 302 -9.42 -1.51 -4.43
CA VAL A 302 -10.52 -0.71 -4.99
C VAL A 302 -9.99 0.54 -5.68
N ASP A 303 -9.04 1.26 -5.09
CA ASP A 303 -8.49 2.48 -5.68
C ASP A 303 -7.60 2.21 -6.89
N ALA A 304 -6.83 1.12 -6.88
CA ALA A 304 -6.06 0.66 -8.03
C ALA A 304 -6.98 0.35 -9.22
N ASP A 305 -8.07 -0.39 -9.00
CA ASP A 305 -9.02 -0.72 -10.07
C ASP A 305 -9.87 0.48 -10.49
N LYS A 306 -10.30 1.34 -9.55
CA LYS A 306 -10.92 2.64 -9.90
C LYS A 306 -10.01 3.49 -10.77
N LYS A 307 -8.70 3.52 -10.51
CA LYS A 307 -7.73 4.25 -11.33
C LYS A 307 -7.64 3.65 -12.74
N LYS A 308 -7.59 2.32 -12.87
CA LYS A 308 -7.63 1.64 -14.18
C LYS A 308 -8.92 1.96 -14.95
N ILE A 309 -10.08 1.84 -14.29
CA ILE A 309 -11.39 2.15 -14.88
C ILE A 309 -11.44 3.61 -15.32
N ARG A 310 -10.94 4.56 -14.51
CA ARG A 310 -10.90 5.98 -14.86
C ARG A 310 -10.03 6.24 -16.09
N GLN A 311 -8.87 5.60 -16.19
CA GLN A 311 -8.00 5.71 -17.37
C GLN A 311 -8.65 5.10 -18.63
N GLU A 312 -9.31 3.95 -18.49
CA GLU A 312 -10.03 3.33 -19.60
C GLU A 312 -11.21 4.21 -20.05
N TYR A 313 -11.97 4.76 -19.10
CA TYR A 313 -13.06 5.69 -19.37
C TYR A 313 -12.56 6.95 -20.07
N GLU A 314 -11.43 7.53 -19.65
CA GLU A 314 -10.84 8.71 -20.30
C GLU A 314 -10.42 8.39 -21.74
N ARG A 315 -9.81 7.22 -21.99
CA ARG A 315 -9.47 6.76 -23.34
C ARG A 315 -10.73 6.60 -24.21
N LYS A 316 -11.78 5.95 -23.68
CA LYS A 316 -13.06 5.78 -24.38
C LYS A 316 -13.73 7.13 -24.66
N SER A 317 -13.72 8.06 -23.69
CA SER A 317 -14.25 9.41 -23.84
C SER A 317 -13.54 10.17 -24.97
N LYS A 318 -12.21 10.16 -24.99
CA LYS A 318 -11.41 10.77 -26.06
C LYS A 318 -11.70 10.13 -27.42
N GLN A 319 -11.84 8.80 -27.47
CA GLN A 319 -12.18 8.09 -28.70
C GLN A 319 -13.58 8.48 -29.21
N VAL A 320 -14.56 8.62 -28.32
CA VAL A 320 -15.91 9.07 -28.67
C VAL A 320 -15.88 10.52 -29.18
N GLU A 321 -15.10 11.40 -28.54
CA GLU A 321 -14.97 12.79 -29.00
C GLU A 321 -14.35 12.89 -30.40
N ILE A 322 -13.29 12.11 -30.67
CA ILE A 322 -12.67 12.04 -32.00
C ILE A 322 -13.67 11.47 -33.02
N ARG A 323 -14.37 10.38 -32.69
CA ARG A 323 -15.40 9.80 -33.58
C ARG A 323 -16.49 10.82 -33.90
N LYS A 324 -16.97 11.59 -32.91
CA LYS A 324 -17.96 12.65 -33.12
C LYS A 324 -17.44 13.75 -34.06
N LYS A 325 -16.17 14.13 -33.95
CA LYS A 325 -15.54 15.10 -34.88
C LYS A 325 -15.42 14.55 -36.30
N ILE A 326 -15.06 13.27 -36.45
CA ILE A 326 -14.99 12.60 -37.75
C ILE A 326 -16.38 12.50 -38.37
N GLU A 327 -17.38 12.06 -37.61
CA GLU A 327 -18.76 11.92 -38.07
C GLU A 327 -19.35 13.26 -38.49
N TYR A 328 -19.14 14.31 -37.69
CA TYR A 328 -19.52 15.67 -38.05
C TYR A 328 -18.86 16.14 -39.34
N SER A 329 -17.55 15.92 -39.49
CA SER A 329 -16.80 16.26 -40.71
C SER A 329 -17.28 15.46 -41.93
N MET A 330 -17.55 14.17 -41.77
CA MET A 330 -18.11 13.30 -42.81
C MET A 330 -19.49 13.76 -43.24
N GLN A 331 -20.36 14.13 -42.28
CA GLN A 331 -21.69 14.66 -42.56
C GLN A 331 -21.63 16.00 -43.29
N LEU A 332 -20.71 16.89 -42.89
CA LEU A 332 -20.47 18.16 -43.57
C LEU A 332 -19.97 17.93 -45.00
N ASN A 333 -19.00 17.05 -45.19
CA ASN A 333 -18.47 16.71 -46.51
C ASN A 333 -19.53 16.04 -47.38
N ALA A 334 -20.32 15.12 -46.84
CA ALA A 334 -21.43 14.50 -47.55
C ALA A 334 -22.48 15.54 -47.98
N SER A 335 -22.79 16.50 -47.11
CA SER A 335 -23.70 17.61 -47.43
C SER A 335 -23.12 18.52 -48.52
N ARG A 336 -21.81 18.83 -48.44
CA ARG A 336 -21.10 19.61 -49.46
C ARG A 336 -21.08 18.90 -50.81
N ILE A 337 -20.78 17.60 -50.83
CA ILE A 337 -20.79 16.79 -52.06
C ILE A 337 -22.19 16.76 -52.66
N LYS A 338 -23.26 16.62 -51.86
CA LYS A 338 -24.64 16.70 -52.35
C LYS A 338 -24.94 18.03 -53.03
N VAL A 339 -24.48 19.15 -52.45
CA VAL A 339 -24.64 20.47 -53.07
C VAL A 339 -23.86 20.56 -54.39
N LEU A 340 -22.62 20.07 -54.42
CA LEU A 340 -21.81 20.05 -55.65
C LEU A 340 -22.43 19.15 -56.74
N GLN A 341 -22.96 17.99 -56.37
CA GLN A 341 -23.69 17.11 -57.29
C GLN A 341 -24.94 17.81 -57.83
N ALA A 342 -25.76 18.44 -56.99
CA ALA A 342 -26.92 19.19 -57.44
C ALA A 342 -26.55 20.36 -58.37
N GLN A 343 -25.42 21.04 -58.11
CA GLN A 343 -24.90 22.07 -59.01
C GLN A 343 -24.46 21.49 -60.37
N ASP A 344 -23.73 20.37 -60.36
CA ASP A 344 -23.30 19.67 -61.58
C ASP A 344 -24.51 19.16 -62.39
N ASP A 345 -25.53 18.60 -61.72
CA ASP A 345 -26.77 18.14 -62.33
C ASP A 345 -27.52 19.28 -63.04
N VAL A 346 -27.58 20.48 -62.42
CA VAL A 346 -28.17 21.67 -63.05
C VAL A 346 -27.37 22.09 -64.29
N VAL A 347 -26.04 22.11 -64.19
CA VAL A 347 -25.15 22.48 -65.30
C VAL A 347 -25.25 21.47 -66.45
N ASN A 348 -25.33 20.18 -66.17
CA ASN A 348 -25.55 19.12 -67.16
C ASN A 348 -26.95 19.19 -67.78
N SER A 349 -28.00 19.44 -66.98
CA SER A 349 -29.36 19.65 -67.48
C SER A 349 -29.46 20.85 -68.44
N MET A 350 -28.70 21.92 -68.16
CA MET A 350 -28.57 23.05 -69.07
C MET A 350 -27.93 22.66 -70.40
N LYS A 351 -26.84 21.87 -70.35
CA LYS A 351 -26.17 21.36 -71.55
C LYS A 351 -27.11 20.49 -72.38
N GLU A 352 -27.83 19.56 -71.76
CA GLU A 352 -28.83 18.72 -72.43
C GLU A 352 -29.96 19.54 -73.06
N SER A 353 -30.44 20.58 -72.37
CA SER A 353 -31.46 21.49 -72.89
C SER A 353 -30.95 22.23 -74.14
N ALA A 354 -29.69 22.68 -74.14
CA ALA A 354 -29.07 23.30 -75.31
C ALA A 354 -28.90 22.30 -76.47
N SER A 355 -28.48 21.06 -76.19
CA SER A 355 -28.41 19.98 -77.21
C SER A 355 -29.78 19.70 -77.83
N LYS A 356 -30.85 19.64 -77.02
CA LYS A 356 -32.23 19.48 -77.52
C LYS A 356 -32.65 20.62 -78.45
N GLU A 357 -32.29 21.86 -78.15
CA GLU A 357 -32.55 23.01 -79.04
C GLU A 357 -31.72 22.95 -80.34
N LEU A 358 -30.47 22.48 -80.30
CA LEU A 358 -29.67 22.25 -81.51
C LEU A 358 -30.29 21.21 -82.45
N LEU A 359 -30.89 20.15 -81.89
CA LEU A 359 -31.65 19.17 -82.67
C LEU A 359 -32.86 19.81 -83.39
N ARG A 360 -33.55 20.76 -82.73
CA ARG A 360 -34.66 21.52 -83.37
C ARG A 360 -34.16 22.36 -84.54
N VAL A 361 -32.98 22.96 -84.43
CA VAL A 361 -32.35 23.71 -85.53
C VAL A 361 -31.99 22.79 -86.70
N SER A 362 -31.45 21.59 -86.43
CA SER A 362 -31.16 20.59 -87.46
C SER A 362 -32.40 20.09 -88.19
N GLY A 363 -33.58 20.10 -87.57
CA GLY A 363 -34.85 19.74 -88.22
C GLY A 363 -35.32 20.73 -89.30
N ASN A 364 -34.90 21.99 -89.21
CA ASN A 364 -35.30 23.05 -90.15
C ASN A 364 -34.38 23.10 -91.38
N LYS A 365 -34.73 22.37 -92.44
CA LYS A 365 -33.92 22.19 -93.67
C LYS A 365 -33.35 23.49 -94.27
N ASN A 366 -34.13 24.57 -94.35
CA ASN A 366 -33.68 25.84 -94.97
C ASN A 366 -32.65 26.59 -94.12
N THR A 367 -32.85 26.65 -92.80
CA THR A 367 -31.92 27.30 -91.87
C THR A 367 -30.65 26.46 -91.72
N TYR A 368 -30.80 25.14 -91.62
CA TYR A 368 -29.70 24.20 -91.52
C TYR A 368 -28.83 24.18 -92.79
N LYS A 369 -29.42 24.29 -94.00
CA LYS A 369 -28.67 24.42 -95.25
C LYS A 369 -27.73 25.63 -95.26
N LYS A 370 -28.20 26.79 -94.79
CA LYS A 370 -27.36 28.01 -94.65
C LYS A 370 -26.25 27.79 -93.61
N LEU A 371 -26.58 27.17 -92.48
CA LEU A 371 -25.62 26.87 -91.41
C LEU A 371 -24.52 25.92 -91.89
N LEU A 372 -24.87 24.82 -92.57
CA LEU A 372 -23.92 23.86 -93.13
C LEU A 372 -22.96 24.53 -94.11
N LYS A 373 -23.45 25.44 -94.97
CA LYS A 373 -22.59 26.23 -95.86
C LYS A 373 -21.52 26.98 -95.08
N SER A 374 -21.94 27.73 -94.06
CA SER A 374 -21.02 28.52 -93.23
C SER A 374 -20.03 27.64 -92.45
N LEU A 375 -20.47 26.47 -91.94
CA LEU A 375 -19.61 25.52 -91.23
C LEU A 375 -18.52 24.93 -92.14
N ILE A 376 -18.88 24.53 -93.38
CA ILE A 376 -17.92 24.02 -94.36
C ILE A 376 -16.89 25.09 -94.71
N VAL A 377 -17.32 26.31 -95.02
CA VAL A 377 -16.41 27.43 -95.34
C VAL A 377 -15.48 27.74 -94.17
N GLN A 378 -16.00 27.74 -92.93
CA GLN A 378 -15.19 27.98 -91.73
C GLN A 378 -14.11 26.90 -91.54
N SER A 379 -14.46 25.64 -91.73
CA SER A 379 -13.52 24.52 -91.62
C SER A 379 -12.46 24.55 -92.72
N LEU A 380 -12.83 24.89 -93.97
CA LEU A 380 -11.88 25.07 -95.07
C LEU A 380 -10.87 26.20 -94.78
N LEU A 381 -11.35 27.33 -94.24
CA LEU A 381 -10.48 28.45 -93.84
C LEU A 381 -9.53 28.10 -92.67
N ARG A 382 -9.91 27.15 -91.81
CA ARG A 382 -9.08 26.66 -90.69
C ARG A 382 -8.01 25.66 -91.16
N LEU A 383 -8.35 24.74 -92.07
CA LEU A 383 -7.43 23.72 -92.59
C LEU A 383 -6.44 24.30 -93.62
N LYS A 384 -6.90 25.17 -94.54
CA LYS A 384 -6.09 25.77 -95.61
C LYS A 384 -5.31 24.76 -96.46
N GLU A 385 -5.89 23.60 -96.71
CA GLU A 385 -5.28 22.54 -97.53
C GLU A 385 -5.89 22.49 -98.94
N PRO A 386 -5.13 22.05 -99.95
CA PRO A 386 -5.60 21.99 -101.34
C PRO A 386 -6.62 20.87 -101.57
N ALA A 387 -6.54 19.78 -100.81
CA ALA A 387 -7.46 18.64 -100.89
C ALA A 387 -7.90 18.21 -99.49
N VAL A 388 -9.20 18.04 -99.30
CA VAL A 388 -9.81 17.70 -98.00
C VAL A 388 -10.89 16.64 -98.14
N LEU A 389 -11.04 15.84 -97.09
CA LEU A 389 -12.02 14.78 -96.96
C LEU A 389 -13.14 15.24 -96.02
N LEU A 390 -14.39 15.23 -96.51
CA LEU A 390 -15.56 15.68 -95.73
C LEU A 390 -16.40 14.48 -95.27
N ARG A 391 -16.58 14.36 -93.95
CA ARG A 391 -17.48 13.42 -93.29
C ARG A 391 -18.73 14.12 -92.82
N CYS A 392 -19.88 13.53 -93.12
CA CYS A 392 -21.19 14.02 -92.70
C CYS A 392 -22.10 12.85 -92.28
N ARG A 393 -23.27 13.15 -91.71
CA ARG A 393 -24.29 12.13 -91.42
C ARG A 393 -24.92 11.65 -92.73
N GLU A 394 -25.31 10.38 -92.79
CA GLU A 394 -25.93 9.79 -93.98
C GLU A 394 -27.17 10.59 -94.44
N VAL A 395 -28.00 11.05 -93.48
CA VAL A 395 -29.20 11.86 -93.74
C VAL A 395 -28.91 13.24 -94.35
N ASP A 396 -27.72 13.80 -94.08
CA ASP A 396 -27.33 15.15 -94.49
C ASP A 396 -26.59 15.16 -95.84
N ARG A 397 -26.23 13.99 -96.39
CA ARG A 397 -25.42 13.86 -97.61
C ARG A 397 -25.99 14.65 -98.80
N LYS A 398 -27.29 14.50 -99.07
CA LYS A 398 -27.98 15.21 -100.17
C LYS A 398 -27.97 16.73 -99.98
N LEU A 399 -28.04 17.20 -98.73
CA LEU A 399 -27.98 18.63 -98.42
C LEU A 399 -26.56 19.17 -98.60
N VAL A 400 -25.55 18.43 -98.16
CA VAL A 400 -24.13 18.78 -98.31
C VAL A 400 -23.75 18.84 -99.79
N GLU A 401 -24.13 17.84 -100.59
CA GLU A 401 -23.91 17.83 -102.06
C GLU A 401 -24.46 19.10 -102.73
N SER A 402 -25.64 19.56 -102.31
CA SER A 402 -26.25 20.79 -102.84
C SER A 402 -25.56 22.10 -102.41
N VAL A 403 -24.71 22.06 -101.38
CA VAL A 403 -24.06 23.24 -100.77
C VAL A 403 -22.57 23.30 -101.09
N LEU A 404 -21.95 22.18 -101.47
CA LEU A 404 -20.51 22.05 -101.70
C LEU A 404 -19.98 23.05 -102.72
N GLU A 405 -20.64 23.19 -103.88
CA GLU A 405 -20.19 24.11 -104.94
C GLU A 405 -20.29 25.58 -104.51
N ASP A 406 -21.36 25.95 -103.81
CA ASP A 406 -21.53 27.30 -103.28
C ASP A 406 -20.50 27.61 -102.17
N ALA A 407 -20.12 26.61 -101.37
CA ALA A 407 -19.12 26.75 -100.31
C ALA A 407 -17.68 26.85 -100.87
N LYS A 408 -17.35 26.08 -101.93
CA LYS A 408 -16.06 26.17 -102.63
C LYS A 408 -15.85 27.56 -103.24
N ARG A 409 -16.89 28.11 -103.87
CA ARG A 409 -16.87 29.48 -104.43
C ARG A 409 -16.63 30.50 -103.33
N GLU A 410 -17.38 30.44 -102.25
CA GLU A 410 -17.25 31.38 -101.12
C GLU A 410 -15.88 31.28 -100.42
N TYR A 411 -15.30 30.08 -100.34
CA TYR A 411 -13.94 29.89 -99.84
C TYR A 411 -12.90 30.51 -100.78
N ALA A 412 -13.00 30.27 -102.09
CA ALA A 412 -12.08 30.83 -103.08
C ALA A 412 -12.09 32.37 -103.04
N ASP A 413 -13.28 32.98 -102.93
CA ASP A 413 -13.46 34.42 -102.80
C ASP A 413 -12.81 34.98 -101.53
N LYS A 414 -12.99 34.31 -100.38
CA LYS A 414 -12.46 34.75 -99.08
C LYS A 414 -10.96 34.51 -98.91
N ALA A 415 -10.45 33.37 -99.39
CA ALA A 415 -9.04 32.98 -99.26
C ALA A 415 -8.16 33.56 -100.38
N LYS A 416 -8.75 34.01 -101.51
CA LYS A 416 -8.05 34.41 -102.75
C LYS A 416 -7.16 33.31 -103.32
N VAL A 417 -7.62 32.06 -103.24
CA VAL A 417 -6.92 30.85 -103.72
C VAL A 417 -7.88 30.04 -104.61
N HIS A 418 -7.34 29.15 -105.46
CA HIS A 418 -8.16 28.22 -106.22
C HIS A 418 -9.05 27.34 -105.32
N ALA A 419 -10.19 26.92 -105.86
CA ALA A 419 -11.15 26.09 -105.14
C ALA A 419 -10.50 24.74 -104.75
N PRO A 420 -10.55 24.35 -103.45
CA PRO A 420 -9.95 23.11 -102.98
C PRO A 420 -10.75 21.90 -103.47
N GLN A 421 -10.06 20.77 -103.64
CA GLN A 421 -10.69 19.49 -103.94
C GLN A 421 -11.34 18.94 -102.66
N VAL A 422 -12.67 18.93 -102.62
CA VAL A 422 -13.44 18.37 -101.49
C VAL A 422 -14.04 17.03 -101.90
N THR A 423 -13.57 15.95 -101.29
CA THR A 423 -14.09 14.59 -101.51
C THR A 423 -15.00 14.19 -100.35
N LEU A 424 -16.19 13.65 -100.66
CA LEU A 424 -17.07 13.09 -99.64
C LEU A 424 -16.57 11.71 -99.22
N ASP A 425 -16.35 11.50 -97.92
CA ASP A 425 -15.93 10.23 -97.37
C ASP A 425 -17.09 9.20 -97.36
N ASN A 426 -16.74 7.91 -97.37
CA ASN A 426 -17.69 6.81 -97.21
C ASN A 426 -17.93 6.44 -95.73
N VAL A 427 -17.16 7.03 -94.81
CA VAL A 427 -17.35 6.91 -93.36
C VAL A 427 -18.29 8.02 -92.86
N TYR A 428 -19.48 7.65 -92.42
CA TYR A 428 -20.49 8.59 -91.93
C TYR A 428 -20.33 8.91 -90.45
N LEU A 429 -20.81 10.09 -90.06
CA LEU A 429 -20.97 10.47 -88.65
C LEU A 429 -22.13 9.69 -88.01
N PRO A 430 -22.13 9.51 -86.68
CA PRO A 430 -23.19 8.80 -85.99
C PRO A 430 -24.59 9.40 -86.26
N PRO A 431 -25.65 8.58 -86.22
CA PRO A 431 -27.00 9.01 -86.54
C PRO A 431 -27.54 10.04 -85.52
N PRO A 432 -28.62 10.77 -85.86
CA PRO A 432 -29.31 11.62 -84.90
C PRO A 432 -29.86 10.79 -83.72
N PRO A 433 -29.94 11.37 -82.51
CA PRO A 433 -30.35 10.64 -81.32
C PRO A 433 -31.78 10.10 -81.48
N SER A 434 -31.91 8.76 -81.38
CA SER A 434 -33.20 8.05 -81.36
C SER A 434 -33.75 8.05 -79.93
N LYS A 435 -35.09 8.05 -79.77
CA LYS A 435 -35.79 8.25 -78.47
C LYS A 435 -35.62 7.12 -77.43
N VAL A 436 -34.63 6.24 -77.55
CA VAL A 436 -34.47 5.09 -76.65
C VAL A 436 -33.04 5.08 -76.12
N ASP A 437 -32.90 4.86 -74.82
CA ASP A 437 -31.67 4.78 -74.04
C ASP A 437 -30.73 3.67 -74.56
N SER A 438 -30.08 3.90 -75.69
CA SER A 438 -28.90 3.17 -76.13
C SER A 438 -27.67 4.06 -75.92
N HIS A 439 -26.61 3.52 -75.32
CA HIS A 439 -25.28 4.15 -75.21
C HIS A 439 -24.58 4.33 -76.58
N GLU A 440 -25.34 4.48 -77.66
CA GLU A 440 -24.82 4.71 -79.00
C GLU A 440 -24.40 6.17 -79.14
N THR A 441 -23.25 6.40 -79.79
CA THR A 441 -22.79 7.75 -80.09
C THR A 441 -23.82 8.43 -80.99
N PHE A 442 -24.26 9.62 -80.61
CA PHE A 442 -25.22 10.41 -81.41
C PHE A 442 -24.56 11.70 -81.88
N CYS A 443 -25.01 12.22 -83.02
CA CYS A 443 -24.58 13.51 -83.53
C CYS A 443 -25.80 14.36 -83.90
N SER A 444 -25.88 15.57 -83.33
CA SER A 444 -26.94 16.55 -83.56
C SER A 444 -26.78 17.28 -84.90
N GLY A 445 -25.55 17.33 -85.44
CA GLY A 445 -25.29 17.74 -86.82
C GLY A 445 -23.97 18.41 -87.11
N GLY A 446 -23.81 18.88 -88.34
CA GLY A 446 -22.59 19.52 -88.84
C GLY A 446 -21.69 18.59 -89.66
N VAL A 447 -20.43 18.99 -89.79
CA VAL A 447 -19.45 18.34 -90.68
C VAL A 447 -18.11 18.19 -89.97
N VAL A 448 -17.38 17.12 -90.32
CA VAL A 448 -15.99 16.93 -89.92
C VAL A 448 -15.15 16.94 -91.20
N LEU A 449 -14.15 17.82 -91.26
CA LEU A 449 -13.21 17.86 -92.38
C LEU A 449 -11.86 17.33 -91.93
N ALA A 450 -11.30 16.41 -92.70
CA ALA A 450 -9.95 15.90 -92.49
C ALA A 450 -9.06 16.26 -93.67
N SER A 451 -7.76 16.35 -93.40
CA SER A 451 -6.74 16.34 -94.45
C SER A 451 -6.83 15.07 -95.30
N GLN A 452 -6.34 15.10 -96.54
CA GLN A 452 -6.24 13.90 -97.39
C GLN A 452 -5.43 12.77 -96.70
N ASP A 453 -4.45 13.14 -95.87
CA ASP A 453 -3.64 12.20 -95.09
C ASP A 453 -4.31 11.75 -93.78
N GLY A 454 -5.48 12.31 -93.42
CA GLY A 454 -6.20 12.03 -92.18
C GLY A 454 -5.55 12.54 -90.90
N LYS A 455 -4.37 13.19 -90.97
CA LYS A 455 -3.59 13.66 -89.81
C LYS A 455 -4.20 14.85 -89.09
N ILE A 456 -4.74 15.81 -89.83
CA ILE A 456 -5.39 17.01 -89.28
C ILE A 456 -6.89 16.85 -89.45
N VAL A 457 -7.64 16.86 -88.35
CA VAL A 457 -9.10 16.73 -88.33
C VAL A 457 -9.70 17.97 -87.69
N CYS A 458 -10.56 18.66 -88.43
CA CYS A 458 -11.36 19.78 -87.97
C CYS A 458 -12.80 19.31 -87.70
N GLU A 459 -13.09 19.04 -86.43
CA GLU A 459 -14.44 18.71 -85.96
C GLU A 459 -15.28 19.99 -85.83
N ASN A 460 -16.20 20.20 -86.77
CA ASN A 460 -17.11 21.34 -86.76
C ASN A 460 -18.57 20.87 -86.70
N THR A 461 -18.80 19.84 -85.87
CA THR A 461 -20.14 19.39 -85.50
C THR A 461 -20.76 20.34 -84.48
N LEU A 462 -22.09 20.38 -84.43
CA LEU A 462 -22.83 21.22 -83.49
C LEU A 462 -22.55 20.81 -82.04
N ASP A 463 -22.37 19.51 -81.78
CA ASP A 463 -22.05 18.98 -80.45
C ASP A 463 -20.63 19.37 -80.00
N ALA A 464 -19.62 19.24 -80.87
CA ALA A 464 -18.25 19.65 -80.55
C ALA A 464 -18.16 21.17 -80.30
N ARG A 465 -18.91 21.97 -81.07
CA ARG A 465 -18.99 23.43 -80.84
C ARG A 465 -19.68 23.75 -79.52
N LEU A 466 -20.79 23.07 -79.20
CA LEU A 466 -21.47 23.24 -77.92
C LEU A 466 -20.52 22.91 -76.77
N ASP A 467 -19.76 21.82 -76.86
CA ASP A 467 -18.77 21.43 -75.87
C ASP A 467 -17.65 22.47 -75.69
N VAL A 468 -17.11 23.01 -76.79
CA VAL A 468 -16.09 24.06 -76.73
C VAL A 468 -16.62 25.33 -76.07
N VAL A 469 -17.83 25.78 -76.46
CA VAL A 469 -18.45 26.98 -75.86
C VAL A 469 -18.79 26.73 -74.39
N PHE A 470 -19.30 25.54 -74.07
CA PHE A 470 -19.63 25.16 -72.71
C PHE A 470 -18.38 25.17 -71.83
N ARG A 471 -17.25 24.58 -72.27
CA ARG A 471 -15.98 24.63 -71.53
C ARG A 471 -15.47 26.05 -71.30
N GLN A 472 -15.59 26.94 -72.29
CA GLN A 472 -15.16 28.34 -72.15
C GLN A 472 -16.07 29.15 -71.23
N LYS A 473 -17.38 28.85 -71.22
CA LYS A 473 -18.39 29.60 -70.46
C LYS A 473 -18.77 28.96 -69.13
N LEU A 474 -18.24 27.77 -68.83
CA LEU A 474 -18.44 27.08 -67.56
C LEU A 474 -18.01 27.94 -66.35
N PRO A 475 -16.85 28.63 -66.36
CA PRO A 475 -16.48 29.51 -65.23
C PRO A 475 -17.49 30.64 -64.98
N GLU A 476 -18.03 31.25 -66.04
CA GLU A 476 -19.04 32.31 -65.94
C GLU A 476 -20.38 31.75 -65.44
N ALA A 477 -20.79 30.57 -65.94
CA ALA A 477 -22.02 29.90 -65.52
C ALA A 477 -21.95 29.44 -64.05
N THR A 478 -20.82 28.90 -63.62
CA THR A 478 -20.60 28.46 -62.23
C THR A 478 -20.57 29.65 -61.27
N CYS A 479 -19.96 30.78 -61.65
CA CYS A 479 -19.97 32.01 -60.85
C CYS A 479 -21.40 32.55 -60.63
N LEU A 480 -22.26 32.50 -61.65
CA LEU A 480 -23.63 32.99 -61.54
C LEU A 480 -24.53 32.05 -60.72
N LEU A 481 -24.25 30.75 -60.74
CA LEU A 481 -24.96 29.76 -59.93
C LEU A 481 -24.53 29.78 -58.45
N SER A 482 -23.29 30.16 -58.14
CA SER A 482 -22.82 30.30 -56.75
C SER A 482 -23.40 31.53 -56.03
N ASP A 483 -23.74 32.58 -56.77
CA ASP A 483 -24.21 33.86 -56.21
C ASP A 483 -25.74 33.92 -56.00
N GLY A 484 -26.44 32.79 -56.12
CA GLY A 484 -27.87 32.69 -55.81
C GLY A 484 -28.80 33.38 -56.82
N ILE A 485 -28.34 33.62 -58.05
CA ILE A 485 -29.15 34.26 -59.09
C ILE A 485 -30.17 33.27 -59.65
N ASN A 486 -31.45 33.66 -59.60
CA ASN A 486 -32.62 32.87 -59.97
C ASN A 486 -32.45 32.14 -61.33
N THR A 487 -32.58 30.80 -61.30
CA THR A 487 -32.34 29.85 -62.42
C THR A 487 -33.17 30.17 -63.67
N ASN A 488 -34.35 30.76 -63.51
CA ASN A 488 -35.23 31.17 -64.62
C ASN A 488 -34.65 32.35 -65.42
N THR A 489 -33.99 33.28 -64.75
CA THR A 489 -33.31 34.43 -65.39
C THR A 489 -32.09 33.96 -66.18
N PHE A 490 -31.36 32.97 -65.66
CA PHE A 490 -30.17 32.42 -66.30
C PHE A 490 -30.50 31.57 -67.53
N SER A 491 -31.55 30.73 -67.48
CA SER A 491 -32.04 30.00 -68.66
C SER A 491 -32.46 30.96 -69.79
N SER A 492 -33.11 32.07 -69.43
CA SER A 492 -33.44 33.13 -70.39
C SER A 492 -32.18 33.83 -70.92
N PHE A 493 -31.19 34.11 -70.08
CA PHE A 493 -29.93 34.73 -70.50
C PHE A 493 -29.16 33.82 -71.45
N PHE A 494 -29.03 32.53 -71.12
CA PHE A 494 -28.37 31.52 -71.94
C PHE A 494 -29.13 31.28 -73.26
N LYS A 495 -30.47 31.18 -73.23
CA LYS A 495 -31.29 31.07 -74.45
C LYS A 495 -31.12 32.27 -75.36
N THR A 496 -31.15 33.49 -74.83
CA THR A 496 -31.00 34.71 -75.64
C THR A 496 -29.57 34.86 -76.16
N TYR A 497 -28.55 34.49 -75.38
CA TYR A 497 -27.14 34.63 -75.78
C TYR A 497 -26.70 33.55 -76.79
N PHE A 498 -27.17 32.30 -76.65
CA PHE A 498 -26.84 31.22 -77.60
C PHE A 498 -27.62 31.37 -78.92
N ILE A 499 -28.86 31.86 -78.87
CA ILE A 499 -29.62 32.24 -80.08
C ILE A 499 -29.00 33.50 -80.74
N SER A 500 -28.32 34.35 -79.96
CA SER A 500 -27.56 35.51 -80.46
C SER A 500 -26.19 35.16 -81.05
N ILE A 501 -25.79 33.87 -81.10
CA ILE A 501 -24.77 33.38 -82.06
C ILE A 501 -25.37 33.34 -83.48
N LYS A 502 -25.98 34.47 -83.87
CA LYS A 502 -26.30 34.86 -85.23
C LYS A 502 -25.27 35.85 -85.78
N LEU A 503 -24.18 36.12 -85.04
CA LEU A 503 -23.14 37.10 -85.40
C LEU A 503 -21.70 36.67 -85.03
N LEU A 504 -21.32 35.42 -85.31
CA LEU A 504 -19.91 35.02 -85.45
C LEU A 504 -19.64 34.37 -86.82
N ALA A 505 -20.47 34.71 -87.81
CA ALA A 505 -20.29 34.31 -89.22
C ALA A 505 -19.55 35.38 -90.05
N HIS A 506 -18.98 36.41 -89.43
CA HIS A 506 -18.36 37.52 -90.15
C HIS A 506 -17.06 38.03 -89.50
N ASP A 507 -16.09 37.14 -89.25
CA ASP A 507 -14.68 37.58 -89.25
C ASP A 507 -13.71 36.43 -89.62
N PRO A 508 -13.10 36.44 -90.82
CA PRO A 508 -12.07 35.48 -91.21
C PRO A 508 -10.65 35.84 -90.75
N LYS A 509 -10.44 36.93 -89.97
CA LYS A 509 -9.11 37.37 -89.52
C LYS A 509 -9.09 37.78 -88.03
N ALA A 510 -9.32 36.85 -87.12
CA ALA A 510 -8.93 37.02 -85.73
C ALA A 510 -7.63 36.25 -85.44
N PRO A 511 -6.46 36.92 -85.41
CA PRO A 511 -5.24 36.33 -84.86
C PRO A 511 -5.41 36.14 -83.34
N SER A 512 -4.61 35.23 -82.79
CA SER A 512 -4.44 34.95 -81.37
C SER A 512 -3.97 36.17 -80.57
N ARG A 513 -4.87 37.13 -80.34
CA ARG A 513 -4.83 38.21 -79.34
C ARG A 513 -6.17 38.95 -79.41
N ILE A 514 -7.09 38.66 -78.50
CA ILE A 514 -8.30 39.48 -78.32
C ILE A 514 -7.90 40.64 -77.40
N SER A 515 -7.60 41.78 -78.01
CA SER A 515 -7.62 43.07 -77.33
C SER A 515 -9.07 43.38 -76.95
N ILE A 516 -9.26 43.65 -75.66
CA ILE A 516 -10.50 44.11 -75.04
C ILE A 516 -10.90 45.43 -75.74
N TRP A 517 -11.92 45.38 -76.59
CA TRP A 517 -12.63 46.59 -77.02
C TRP A 517 -13.94 46.71 -76.25
N ASN A 518 -13.95 47.76 -75.44
CA ASN A 518 -14.99 48.30 -74.58
C ASN A 518 -16.44 48.01 -75.01
N PHE A 519 -17.14 47.23 -74.19
CA PHE A 519 -18.58 47.39 -73.92
C PHE A 519 -18.77 47.47 -72.39
N SER A 520 -18.45 48.65 -71.84
CA SER A 520 -18.39 48.93 -70.41
C SER A 520 -19.68 49.50 -69.81
N LEU A 521 -20.81 49.61 -70.53
CA LEU A 521 -21.91 50.47 -70.05
C LEU A 521 -23.09 49.81 -69.30
N PRO A 522 -23.47 48.53 -69.46
CA PRO A 522 -24.51 47.97 -68.58
C PRO A 522 -23.95 47.27 -67.33
N PHE A 523 -22.70 46.79 -67.37
CA PHE A 523 -22.12 45.92 -66.33
C PHE A 523 -21.55 46.71 -65.15
N HIS A 524 -21.02 47.91 -65.40
CA HIS A 524 -20.43 48.76 -64.36
C HIS A 524 -21.50 49.37 -63.43
N GLN A 525 -22.72 49.57 -63.94
CA GLN A 525 -23.83 50.11 -63.16
C GLN A 525 -24.51 49.05 -62.27
N PHE A 526 -24.31 47.76 -62.55
CA PHE A 526 -24.80 46.66 -61.72
C PHE A 526 -23.82 46.30 -60.59
N LEU A 527 -22.50 46.27 -60.89
CA LEU A 527 -21.44 46.01 -59.90
C LEU A 527 -21.37 47.06 -58.78
N LEU A 528 -21.80 48.30 -59.02
CA LEU A 528 -21.86 49.35 -57.98
C LEU A 528 -23.02 49.16 -56.99
N ARG A 529 -24.03 48.34 -57.29
CA ARG A 529 -25.19 48.08 -56.40
C ARG A 529 -25.06 46.81 -55.56
N THR A 530 -24.19 45.89 -55.94
CA THR A 530 -23.95 44.63 -55.22
C THR A 530 -22.47 44.55 -54.89
N GLY A 531 -22.05 45.19 -53.81
CA GLY A 531 -20.65 45.21 -53.37
C GLY A 531 -20.16 43.78 -53.14
N ALA A 532 -19.33 43.26 -54.04
CA ALA A 532 -18.61 42.00 -53.88
C ALA A 532 -17.31 42.01 -54.70
N CYS A 533 -16.27 41.45 -54.07
CA CYS A 533 -14.91 41.23 -54.57
C CYS A 533 -13.91 42.41 -54.47
N MET A 534 -13.54 42.77 -53.23
CA MET A 534 -12.12 43.06 -52.93
C MET A 534 -11.49 41.80 -52.33
N PHE A 535 -10.38 41.36 -52.91
CA PHE A 535 -9.50 40.33 -52.36
C PHE A 535 -8.94 40.81 -50.99
N PRO A 536 -9.03 40.02 -49.89
CA PRO A 536 -8.30 40.35 -48.68
C PRO A 536 -6.81 40.01 -48.86
N SER A 537 -5.98 41.05 -48.78
CA SER A 537 -4.53 40.96 -48.57
C SER A 537 -4.25 40.21 -47.27
N SER A 538 -3.36 39.21 -47.37
CA SER A 538 -2.87 38.40 -46.26
C SER A 538 -2.11 39.23 -45.22
N ALA A 539 -2.57 39.16 -43.98
CA ALA A 539 -1.73 39.41 -42.80
C ALA A 539 -1.50 38.06 -42.09
N ALA A 540 -0.29 37.54 -42.25
CA ALA A 540 0.37 36.57 -41.39
C ALA A 540 1.88 36.81 -41.52
#